data_AF-A0A819ZFR1-F1
#
_entry.id   AF-A0A819ZFR1-F1
#
_cell.length_a   1.000
_cell.length_b   1.000
_cell.length_c   1.000
_cell.angle_alpha   90.00
_cell.angle_beta   90.00
_cell.angle_gamma   90.00
#
_symmetry.space_group_name_H-M   'P 1'
#
loop_
_entity.id
_entity.type
_entity.pdbx_description
1 polymer ?
#
loop_
_entity_poly.entity_id
_entity_poly.type
_entity_poly.pdbx_seq_one_letter_code
_entity_poly.pdbx_strand_id
1 'polypeptide(L)'
;MTNDLRQRRKEDQSSQSIRKTSKQSNKTYGQYAIIFGILIFTCVVVIPTVVDRIKSFLIYDETSDDKYYPSEVLYLFRKHDRDGDNYLSLEEFEPIASQLNQKKLPTDYIQPILNSDHLVTINAFFEPLNISTMTKDFRYTLLNNLDELQSLKLWKEPHVSRLNFAASHFKSFLPKQNIEIGKPYWIIEGNERQFMEHLSANRYSPPDVLHDHIIFHRLLSMFHPRPFIFSRFPPQGTAAVVRARHGSLLDIYFRIHAEFQLNTPPYHPFWYTPALFQGRLIIRDDTSELTYFHMYVPNEKRLNV
;
A
#
# COMPACT_ATOMS: atom_id res chain seq x y z
N MET A 1 -0.82 52.11 100.72
CA MET A 1 -1.05 52.42 99.30
C MET A 1 0.01 51.73 98.43
N THR A 2 0.14 50.39 98.57
CA THR A 2 1.24 49.59 97.99
C THR A 2 0.81 48.21 97.50
N ASN A 3 -0.48 47.87 97.61
CA ASN A 3 -1.04 46.62 97.06
C ASN A 3 -1.65 46.78 95.66
N ASP A 4 -1.91 48.02 95.22
CA ASP A 4 -2.63 48.30 93.96
C ASP A 4 -1.72 48.22 92.72
N LEU A 5 -0.42 48.47 92.87
CA LEU A 5 0.56 48.38 91.76
C LEU A 5 0.99 46.93 91.44
N ARG A 6 0.82 45.99 92.38
CA ARG A 6 1.13 44.55 92.16
C ARG A 6 0.01 43.80 91.45
N GLN A 7 -1.23 44.26 91.58
CA GLN A 7 -2.39 43.60 90.98
C GLN A 7 -2.53 43.95 89.50
N ARG A 8 -2.35 45.22 89.12
CA ARG A 8 -2.33 45.65 87.70
C ARG A 8 -1.23 45.00 86.87
N ARG A 9 -0.06 44.72 87.45
CA ARG A 9 1.07 44.10 86.74
C ARG A 9 0.85 42.60 86.44
N LYS A 10 0.02 41.90 87.22
CA LYS A 10 -0.34 40.49 86.99
C LYS A 10 -1.44 40.35 85.94
N GLU A 11 -2.40 41.27 85.90
CA GLU A 11 -3.49 41.26 84.91
C GLU A 11 -2.99 41.57 83.48
N ASP A 12 -2.04 42.50 83.34
CA ASP A 12 -1.40 42.80 82.04
C ASP A 12 -0.53 41.65 81.52
N GLN A 13 0.17 40.93 82.42
CA GLN A 13 0.98 39.77 82.04
C GLN A 13 0.12 38.56 81.64
N SER A 14 -1.02 38.33 82.30
CA SER A 14 -1.94 37.25 81.91
C SER A 14 -2.69 37.54 80.61
N SER A 15 -3.07 38.81 80.39
CA SER A 15 -3.74 39.24 79.15
C SER A 15 -2.79 39.19 77.95
N GLN A 16 -1.50 39.50 78.14
CA GLN A 16 -0.48 39.33 77.10
C GLN A 16 -0.11 37.87 76.83
N SER A 17 -0.12 36.99 77.84
CA SER A 17 0.13 35.56 77.62
C SER A 17 -1.01 34.88 76.85
N ILE A 18 -2.27 35.25 77.15
CA ILE A 18 -3.46 34.71 76.48
C ILE A 18 -3.57 35.24 75.03
N ARG A 19 -3.18 36.49 74.76
CA ARG A 19 -3.10 37.03 73.38
C ARG A 19 -1.97 36.44 72.55
N LYS A 20 -0.87 35.99 73.16
CA LYS A 20 0.24 35.33 72.46
C LYS A 20 -0.10 33.88 72.09
N THR A 21 -0.77 33.13 72.97
CA THR A 21 -1.18 31.75 72.69
C THR A 21 -2.29 31.66 71.63
N SER A 22 -3.22 32.62 71.57
CA SER A 22 -4.27 32.63 70.52
C SER A 22 -3.75 33.02 69.13
N LYS A 23 -2.78 33.94 69.03
CA LYS A 23 -2.11 34.28 67.76
C LYS A 23 -1.21 33.16 67.25
N GLN A 24 -0.63 32.35 68.13
CA GLN A 24 0.23 31.23 67.76
C GLN A 24 -0.59 30.04 67.25
N SER A 25 -1.73 29.75 67.88
CA SER A 25 -2.68 28.71 67.45
C SER A 25 -3.23 28.95 66.04
N ASN A 26 -3.67 30.17 65.72
CA ASN A 26 -4.22 30.50 64.39
C ASN A 26 -3.16 30.47 63.28
N LYS A 27 -1.88 30.71 63.58
CA LYS A 27 -0.78 30.55 62.61
C LYS A 27 -0.54 29.09 62.26
N THR A 28 -0.63 28.19 63.24
CA THR A 28 -0.48 26.74 63.00
C THR A 28 -1.61 26.18 62.14
N TYR A 29 -2.88 26.54 62.40
CA TYR A 29 -4.00 26.06 61.58
C TYR A 29 -3.95 26.55 60.12
N GLY A 30 -3.55 27.81 59.89
CA GLY A 30 -3.33 28.33 58.54
C GLY A 30 -2.20 27.62 57.79
N GLN A 31 -1.13 27.25 58.50
CA GLN A 31 -0.03 26.47 57.92
C GLN A 31 -0.47 25.04 57.56
N TYR A 32 -1.24 24.37 58.42
CA TYR A 32 -1.79 23.05 58.10
C TYR A 32 -2.78 23.08 56.93
N ALA A 33 -3.60 24.13 56.81
CA ALA A 33 -4.52 24.29 55.67
C ALA A 33 -3.78 24.49 54.34
N ILE A 34 -2.68 25.25 54.34
CA ILE A 34 -1.83 25.44 53.15
C ILE A 34 -1.11 24.13 52.78
N ILE A 35 -0.55 23.42 53.76
CA ILE A 35 0.10 22.12 53.53
C ILE A 35 -0.92 21.12 52.97
N PHE A 36 -2.13 21.06 53.52
CA PHE A 36 -3.18 20.17 53.06
C PHE A 36 -3.68 20.53 51.64
N GLY A 37 -3.80 21.82 51.33
CA GLY A 37 -4.12 22.28 49.98
C GLY A 37 -3.05 21.92 48.95
N ILE A 38 -1.77 22.06 49.29
CA ILE A 38 -0.65 21.63 48.45
C ILE A 38 -0.70 20.11 48.25
N LEU A 39 -0.97 19.34 49.31
CA LEU A 39 -1.04 17.88 49.25
C LEU A 39 -2.17 17.41 48.33
N ILE A 40 -3.35 18.03 48.41
CA ILE A 40 -4.47 17.77 47.49
C ILE A 40 -4.10 18.14 46.06
N PHE A 41 -3.50 19.32 45.83
CA PHE A 41 -3.09 19.74 44.50
C PHE A 41 -2.05 18.77 43.89
N THR A 42 -1.07 18.33 44.68
CA THR A 42 -0.12 17.30 44.23
C THR A 42 -0.82 15.99 43.93
N CYS A 43 -1.74 15.51 44.77
CA CYS A 43 -2.41 14.23 44.56
C CYS A 43 -3.43 14.23 43.42
N VAL A 44 -4.10 15.35 43.17
CA VAL A 44 -5.20 15.43 42.19
C VAL A 44 -4.73 15.96 40.83
N VAL A 45 -3.69 16.81 40.79
CA VAL A 45 -3.24 17.44 39.54
C VAL A 45 -1.88 16.90 39.13
N VAL A 46 -0.90 16.88 40.04
CA VAL A 46 0.48 16.50 39.68
C VAL A 46 0.63 15.00 39.50
N ILE A 47 0.10 14.18 40.43
CA ILE A 47 0.22 12.73 40.34
C ILE A 47 -0.48 12.19 39.08
N PRO A 48 -1.72 12.59 38.71
CA PRO A 48 -2.35 12.09 37.49
C PRO A 48 -1.62 12.55 36.22
N THR A 49 -1.14 13.78 36.16
CA THR A 49 -0.39 14.27 34.99
C THR A 49 0.99 13.62 34.84
N VAL A 50 1.66 13.33 35.96
CA VAL A 50 2.92 12.55 35.97
C VAL A 50 2.65 11.09 35.64
N VAL A 51 1.57 10.48 36.15
CA VAL A 51 1.17 9.12 35.81
C VAL A 51 0.78 9.01 34.34
N ASP A 52 0.06 9.98 33.78
CA ASP A 52 -0.26 10.00 32.34
C ASP A 52 0.99 10.21 31.48
N ARG A 53 1.94 11.06 31.92
CA ARG A 53 3.24 11.16 31.25
C ARG A 53 4.04 9.87 31.34
N ILE A 54 4.11 9.24 32.52
CA ILE A 54 4.81 7.98 32.72
C ILE A 54 4.13 6.86 31.93
N LYS A 55 2.79 6.80 31.86
CA LYS A 55 2.08 5.87 30.96
C LYS A 55 2.42 6.14 29.51
N SER A 56 2.41 7.41 29.06
CA SER A 56 2.81 7.76 27.69
C SER A 56 4.27 7.43 27.38
N PHE A 57 5.16 7.49 28.38
CA PHE A 57 6.57 7.17 28.27
C PHE A 57 6.84 5.66 28.34
N LEU A 58 6.16 4.93 29.22
CA LEU A 58 6.28 3.47 29.36
C LEU A 58 5.59 2.71 28.22
N ILE A 59 4.48 3.24 27.67
CA ILE A 59 3.89 2.73 26.42
C ILE A 59 4.84 2.94 25.23
N TYR A 60 5.80 3.88 25.34
CA TYR A 60 6.79 4.17 24.30
C TYR A 60 8.08 3.32 24.43
N ASP A 61 8.38 2.75 25.61
CA ASP A 61 9.70 2.16 25.91
C ASP A 61 9.71 0.62 26.04
N GLU A 62 8.56 -0.06 25.97
CA GLU A 62 8.50 -1.54 26.04
C GLU A 62 8.48 -2.25 24.67
N THR A 63 8.82 -1.54 23.59
CA THR A 63 9.06 -2.14 22.27
C THR A 63 10.40 -1.68 21.71
N SER A 64 11.48 -2.13 22.34
CA SER A 64 12.80 -2.18 21.73
C SER A 64 12.85 -3.28 20.67
N ASP A 65 12.21 -2.99 19.54
CA ASP A 65 12.56 -3.50 18.22
C ASP A 65 12.03 -2.44 17.25
N ASP A 66 12.92 -1.75 16.52
CA ASP A 66 12.62 -0.65 15.59
C ASP A 66 11.75 -1.17 14.43
N LYS A 67 10.46 -1.41 14.71
CA LYS A 67 9.43 -1.75 13.73
C LYS A 67 8.51 -0.55 13.65
N TYR A 68 8.92 0.40 12.81
CA TYR A 68 8.00 1.41 12.29
C TYR A 68 6.88 0.66 11.56
N TYR A 69 5.77 0.40 12.25
CA TYR A 69 4.57 -0.07 11.58
C TYR A 69 4.06 1.08 10.70
N PRO A 70 3.87 0.84 9.39
CA PRO A 70 3.29 1.85 8.51
C PRO A 70 2.00 2.40 9.12
N SER A 71 1.77 3.72 8.99
CA SER A 71 0.61 4.43 9.55
C SER A 71 -0.73 3.76 9.21
N GLU A 72 -0.77 3.07 8.08
CA GLU A 72 -1.92 2.38 7.50
C GLU A 72 -2.18 1.06 8.21
N VAL A 73 -1.13 0.36 8.64
CA VAL A 73 -1.26 -0.85 9.46
C VAL A 73 -1.80 -0.47 10.83
N LEU A 74 -1.29 0.61 11.43
CA LEU A 74 -1.78 1.12 12.71
C LEU A 74 -3.22 1.66 12.60
N TYR A 75 -3.57 2.31 11.50
CA TYR A 75 -4.93 2.77 11.23
C TYR A 75 -5.89 1.59 11.05
N LEU A 76 -5.53 0.59 10.23
CA LEU A 76 -6.34 -0.61 10.02
C LEU A 76 -6.51 -1.40 11.33
N PHE A 77 -5.43 -1.56 12.08
CA PHE A 77 -5.43 -2.20 13.39
C PHE A 77 -6.42 -1.49 14.34
N ARG A 78 -6.24 -0.19 14.57
CA ARG A 78 -7.12 0.61 15.45
C ARG A 78 -8.57 0.68 14.98
N LYS A 79 -8.82 0.55 13.68
CA LYS A 79 -10.17 0.52 13.14
C LYS A 79 -10.91 -0.78 13.49
N HIS A 80 -10.17 -1.88 13.61
CA HIS A 80 -10.72 -3.22 13.80
C HIS A 80 -10.60 -3.72 15.24
N ASP A 81 -9.70 -3.16 16.04
CA ASP A 81 -9.62 -3.29 17.50
C ASP A 81 -10.79 -2.52 18.14
N ARG A 82 -11.92 -3.19 18.34
CA ARG A 82 -13.18 -2.58 18.81
C ARG A 82 -13.21 -2.45 20.31
N ASP A 83 -12.55 -3.35 21.02
CA ASP A 83 -12.47 -3.36 22.48
C ASP A 83 -11.24 -2.59 23.02
N GLY A 84 -10.30 -2.21 22.14
CA GLY A 84 -9.17 -1.35 22.46
C GLY A 84 -8.10 -2.07 23.29
N ASP A 85 -8.07 -3.39 23.22
CA ASP A 85 -7.17 -4.23 24.02
C ASP A 85 -5.75 -4.32 23.42
N ASN A 86 -5.52 -3.67 22.27
CA ASN A 86 -4.31 -3.74 21.46
C ASN A 86 -3.99 -5.14 20.94
N TYR A 87 -5.00 -6.00 20.82
CA TYR A 87 -4.99 -7.24 20.05
C TYR A 87 -6.14 -7.20 19.02
N LEU A 88 -6.16 -8.19 18.13
CA LEU A 88 -7.32 -8.43 17.27
C LEU A 88 -7.82 -9.82 17.60
N SER A 89 -9.00 -9.92 18.20
CA SER A 89 -9.69 -11.18 18.38
C SER A 89 -9.99 -11.84 17.03
N LEU A 90 -10.35 -13.13 17.05
CA LEU A 90 -10.68 -13.85 15.82
C LEU A 90 -11.86 -13.19 15.08
N GLU A 91 -12.83 -12.67 15.82
CA GLU A 91 -14.02 -11.97 15.33
C GLU A 91 -13.68 -10.58 14.75
N GLU A 92 -12.74 -9.85 15.35
CA GLU A 92 -12.27 -8.56 14.84
C GLU A 92 -11.35 -8.70 13.63
N PHE A 93 -10.58 -9.79 13.60
CA PHE A 93 -9.74 -10.15 12.48
C PHE A 93 -10.54 -10.75 11.32
N GLU A 94 -11.69 -11.40 11.55
CA GLU A 94 -12.52 -12.01 10.50
C GLU A 94 -12.79 -11.10 9.27
N PRO A 95 -13.17 -9.82 9.40
CA PRO A 95 -13.34 -8.93 8.24
C PRO A 95 -12.01 -8.63 7.53
N ILE A 96 -10.91 -8.50 8.26
CA ILE A 96 -9.56 -8.30 7.70
C ILE A 96 -9.12 -9.57 6.98
N ALA A 97 -9.27 -10.73 7.63
CA ALA A 97 -9.01 -12.04 7.08
C ALA A 97 -9.86 -12.29 5.85
N SER A 98 -11.12 -11.87 5.81
CA SER A 98 -12.00 -11.98 4.65
C SER A 98 -11.58 -11.05 3.51
N GLN A 99 -11.04 -9.87 3.80
CA GLN A 99 -10.42 -8.99 2.80
C GLN A 99 -9.09 -9.54 2.28
N LEU A 100 -8.29 -10.18 3.14
CA LEU A 100 -7.00 -10.78 2.80
C LEU A 100 -7.13 -12.15 2.11
N ASN A 101 -8.14 -12.95 2.50
CA ASN A 101 -8.47 -14.28 2.00
C ASN A 101 -9.50 -14.24 0.87
N GLN A 102 -9.90 -13.07 0.39
CA GLN A 102 -10.49 -12.95 -0.93
C GLN A 102 -9.44 -13.44 -1.93
N LYS A 103 -9.43 -14.77 -2.17
CA LYS A 103 -8.99 -15.39 -3.41
C LYS A 103 -9.93 -14.84 -4.48
N LYS A 104 -9.71 -13.60 -4.86
CA LYS A 104 -10.34 -13.02 -6.01
C LYS A 104 -9.82 -13.84 -7.17
N LEU A 105 -10.64 -14.75 -7.67
CA LEU A 105 -10.30 -15.49 -8.87
C LEU A 105 -9.91 -14.47 -9.94
N PRO A 106 -8.94 -14.80 -10.80
CA PRO A 106 -8.66 -13.97 -11.98
C PRO A 106 -9.98 -13.56 -12.63
N THR A 107 -10.27 -12.26 -12.63
CA THR A 107 -11.48 -11.74 -13.26
C THR A 107 -11.31 -11.90 -14.76
N ASP A 108 -12.18 -12.69 -15.39
CA ASP A 108 -12.15 -12.86 -16.84
C ASP A 108 -12.91 -11.71 -17.49
N TYR A 109 -12.17 -10.73 -18.01
CA TYR A 109 -12.75 -9.56 -18.68
C TYR A 109 -13.13 -9.92 -20.12
N ILE A 110 -14.22 -10.65 -20.30
CA ILE A 110 -14.74 -10.99 -21.62
C ILE A 110 -15.43 -9.77 -22.22
N GLN A 111 -14.93 -9.30 -23.36
CA GLN A 111 -15.62 -8.30 -24.17
C GLN A 111 -16.35 -9.01 -25.32
N PRO A 112 -17.65 -8.71 -25.55
CA PRO A 112 -18.39 -9.31 -26.64
C PRO A 112 -17.76 -8.92 -27.99
N ILE A 113 -17.86 -9.84 -28.95
CA ILE A 113 -17.49 -9.64 -30.35
C ILE A 113 -18.79 -9.73 -31.15
N LEU A 114 -19.16 -8.65 -31.83
CA LEU A 114 -20.35 -8.61 -32.66
C LEU A 114 -20.06 -9.25 -34.02
N ASN A 115 -21.08 -9.78 -34.69
CA ASN A 115 -20.92 -10.37 -36.03
C ASN A 115 -20.46 -9.35 -37.09
N SER A 116 -20.70 -8.05 -36.85
CA SER A 116 -20.24 -6.96 -37.71
C SER A 116 -18.80 -6.54 -37.45
N ASP A 117 -18.19 -6.99 -36.35
CA ASP A 117 -16.84 -6.59 -35.98
C ASP A 117 -15.80 -7.32 -36.84
N HIS A 118 -14.71 -6.62 -37.16
CA HIS A 118 -13.54 -7.27 -37.72
C HIS A 118 -12.91 -8.17 -36.65
N LEU A 119 -12.96 -9.48 -36.87
CA LEU A 119 -12.38 -10.50 -35.99
C LEU A 119 -10.86 -10.53 -36.11
N VAL A 120 -10.18 -10.39 -34.99
CA VAL A 120 -8.73 -10.46 -34.85
C VAL A 120 -8.38 -11.67 -33.99
N THR A 121 -7.67 -12.65 -34.56
CA THR A 121 -7.14 -13.77 -33.80
C THR A 121 -5.68 -13.52 -33.47
N ILE A 122 -5.35 -13.43 -32.18
CA ILE A 122 -3.98 -13.26 -31.69
C ILE A 122 -3.47 -14.62 -31.22
N ASN A 123 -2.24 -14.95 -31.60
CA ASN A 123 -1.51 -16.10 -31.09
C ASN A 123 -0.42 -15.62 -30.12
N ALA A 124 -0.31 -16.27 -28.96
CA ALA A 124 0.76 -16.05 -28.00
C ALA A 124 1.82 -17.15 -28.12
N PHE A 125 3.09 -16.73 -28.10
CA PHE A 125 4.25 -17.61 -28.07
C PHE A 125 5.06 -17.28 -26.82
N PHE A 126 5.68 -18.30 -26.21
CA PHE A 126 6.39 -18.15 -24.95
C PHE A 126 7.63 -19.02 -24.96
N GLU A 127 8.75 -18.45 -24.52
CA GLU A 127 9.99 -19.18 -24.28
C GLU A 127 10.21 -19.28 -22.77
N PRO A 128 10.29 -20.50 -22.20
CA PRO A 128 10.45 -20.69 -20.76
C PRO A 128 11.82 -20.22 -20.26
N LEU A 129 11.90 -19.99 -18.94
CA LEU A 129 13.17 -19.70 -18.28
C LEU A 129 14.21 -20.79 -18.58
N ASN A 130 15.29 -20.39 -19.24
CA ASN A 130 16.42 -21.26 -19.48
C ASN A 130 17.47 -21.09 -18.36
N ILE A 131 17.49 -22.03 -17.42
CA ILE A 131 18.42 -21.99 -16.28
C ILE A 131 19.89 -22.01 -16.73
N SER A 132 20.21 -22.64 -17.87
CA SER A 132 21.59 -22.76 -18.33
C SER A 132 22.19 -21.42 -18.81
N THR A 133 21.36 -20.40 -19.03
CA THR A 133 21.82 -19.07 -19.45
C THR A 133 22.05 -18.12 -18.27
N MET A 134 21.67 -18.53 -17.04
CA MET A 134 21.85 -17.71 -15.84
C MET A 134 23.31 -17.69 -15.39
N THR A 135 23.85 -16.51 -15.09
CA THR A 135 25.26 -16.33 -14.72
C THR A 135 25.54 -16.45 -13.22
N LYS A 136 24.51 -16.34 -12.37
CA LYS A 136 24.63 -16.50 -10.92
C LYS A 136 24.46 -17.97 -10.56
N ASP A 137 25.31 -18.46 -9.66
CA ASP A 137 25.23 -19.85 -9.19
C ASP A 137 24.12 -19.98 -8.13
N PHE A 138 22.99 -20.59 -8.53
CA PHE A 138 21.85 -20.86 -7.63
C PHE A 138 21.99 -22.18 -6.86
N ARG A 139 23.11 -22.91 -7.00
CA ARG A 139 23.31 -24.22 -6.33
C ARG A 139 23.25 -24.14 -4.81
N TYR A 140 23.61 -23.00 -4.20
CA TYR A 140 23.58 -22.83 -2.75
C TYR A 140 22.19 -22.42 -2.21
N THR A 141 21.36 -21.75 -3.01
CA THR A 141 19.96 -21.45 -2.68
C THR A 141 19.02 -22.66 -2.86
N LEU A 142 19.45 -23.66 -3.64
CA LEU A 142 18.71 -24.90 -3.94
C LEU A 142 18.66 -25.92 -2.78
N LEU A 143 19.41 -25.71 -1.69
CA LEU A 143 19.46 -26.62 -0.54
C LEU A 143 18.46 -26.28 0.57
N ASN A 144 17.76 -25.15 0.47
CA ASN A 144 16.64 -24.82 1.34
C ASN A 144 15.34 -25.33 0.69
N ASN A 145 14.46 -25.96 1.47
CA ASN A 145 13.23 -26.66 1.04
C ASN A 145 12.17 -25.81 0.30
N LEU A 146 12.48 -24.57 -0.09
CA LEU A 146 11.59 -23.67 -0.83
C LEU A 146 12.36 -23.12 -2.04
N ASP A 147 12.15 -23.72 -3.20
CA ASP A 147 12.66 -23.17 -4.46
C ASP A 147 11.90 -21.87 -4.78
N GLU A 148 12.47 -20.72 -4.42
CA GLU A 148 11.85 -19.40 -4.59
C GLU A 148 11.48 -19.11 -6.05
N LEU A 149 12.18 -19.73 -7.01
CA LEU A 149 11.95 -19.59 -8.45
C LEU A 149 11.03 -20.68 -9.02
N GLN A 150 10.46 -21.55 -8.19
CA GLN A 150 9.67 -22.69 -8.64
C GLN A 150 8.58 -22.28 -9.63
N SER A 151 7.79 -21.26 -9.32
CA SER A 151 6.69 -20.83 -10.20
C SER A 151 7.17 -20.23 -11.51
N LEU A 152 8.34 -19.58 -11.52
CA LEU A 152 8.96 -19.12 -12.75
C LEU A 152 9.46 -20.28 -13.61
N LYS A 153 10.01 -21.35 -12.99
CA LYS A 153 10.40 -22.59 -13.69
C LYS A 153 9.21 -23.39 -14.21
N LEU A 154 8.06 -23.30 -13.52
CA LEU A 154 6.82 -23.96 -13.92
C LEU A 154 6.06 -23.21 -15.01
N TRP A 155 6.30 -21.91 -15.18
CA TRP A 155 5.73 -21.13 -16.27
C TRP A 155 6.43 -21.49 -17.58
N LYS A 156 5.86 -22.46 -18.30
CA LYS A 156 6.47 -23.04 -19.51
C LYS A 156 5.79 -22.66 -20.82
N GLU A 157 4.55 -22.23 -20.74
CA GLU A 157 3.68 -21.97 -21.89
C GLU A 157 2.76 -20.78 -21.56
N PRO A 158 2.21 -20.09 -22.58
CA PRO A 158 1.25 -19.03 -22.33
C PRO A 158 -0.04 -19.64 -21.77
N HIS A 159 -0.68 -18.95 -20.82
CA HIS A 159 -1.96 -19.36 -20.26
C HIS A 159 -3.05 -19.59 -21.33
N VAL A 160 -3.08 -18.73 -22.36
CA VAL A 160 -3.97 -18.86 -23.52
C VAL A 160 -3.16 -18.62 -24.78
N SER A 161 -2.90 -19.69 -25.54
CA SER A 161 -2.09 -19.63 -26.77
C SER A 161 -2.77 -18.93 -27.94
N ARG A 162 -4.11 -18.87 -27.96
CA ARG A 162 -4.90 -18.25 -29.03
C ARG A 162 -6.15 -17.59 -28.46
N LEU A 163 -6.38 -16.33 -28.80
CA LEU A 163 -7.56 -15.60 -28.34
C LEU A 163 -8.09 -14.66 -29.43
N ASN A 164 -9.42 -14.53 -29.47
CA ASN A 164 -10.13 -13.67 -30.41
C ASN A 164 -10.48 -12.32 -29.79
N PHE A 165 -10.39 -11.28 -30.60
CA PHE A 165 -10.68 -9.90 -30.28
C PHE A 165 -11.47 -9.26 -31.41
N ALA A 166 -12.25 -8.23 -31.11
CA ALA A 166 -12.75 -7.31 -32.13
C ALA A 166 -11.71 -6.21 -32.35
N ALA A 167 -11.60 -5.69 -33.58
CA ALA A 167 -10.76 -4.50 -33.83
C ALA A 167 -11.15 -3.31 -32.93
N SER A 168 -12.45 -3.17 -32.61
CA SER A 168 -12.98 -2.17 -31.67
C SER A 168 -12.42 -2.28 -30.25
N HIS A 169 -11.97 -3.46 -29.81
CA HIS A 169 -11.33 -3.64 -28.51
C HIS A 169 -9.99 -2.89 -28.41
N PHE A 170 -9.35 -2.57 -29.53
CA PHE A 170 -8.08 -1.84 -29.59
C PHE A 170 -8.24 -0.32 -29.57
N LYS A 171 -9.47 0.20 -29.39
CA LYS A 171 -9.75 1.64 -29.32
C LYS A 171 -8.87 2.38 -28.31
N SER A 172 -8.56 1.75 -27.17
CA SER A 172 -7.72 2.35 -26.14
C SER A 172 -6.32 2.74 -26.62
N PHE A 173 -5.80 2.12 -27.69
CA PHE A 173 -4.50 2.47 -28.24
C PHE A 173 -4.52 3.77 -29.05
N LEU A 174 -5.69 4.23 -29.48
CA LEU A 174 -5.81 5.45 -30.27
C LEU A 174 -5.52 6.69 -29.42
N PRO A 175 -4.91 7.74 -30.01
CA PRO A 175 -4.70 8.99 -29.30
C PRO A 175 -6.05 9.65 -28.98
N LYS A 176 -6.23 10.12 -27.73
CA LYS A 176 -7.46 10.80 -27.27
C LYS A 176 -7.67 12.18 -27.92
N GLN A 177 -6.59 12.77 -28.45
CA GLN A 177 -6.58 14.08 -29.10
C GLN A 177 -5.87 13.94 -30.45
N ASN A 178 -5.94 14.98 -31.30
CA ASN A 178 -5.18 14.98 -32.54
C ASN A 178 -3.69 15.23 -32.21
N ILE A 179 -2.90 14.17 -32.21
CA ILE A 179 -1.48 14.21 -31.84
C ILE A 179 -0.63 14.20 -33.11
N GLU A 180 0.42 15.02 -33.13
CA GLU A 180 1.38 15.03 -34.23
C GLU A 180 2.12 13.70 -34.32
N ILE A 181 2.39 13.28 -35.56
CA ILE A 181 3.20 12.11 -35.85
C ILE A 181 4.57 12.27 -35.17
N GLY A 182 5.03 11.21 -34.51
CA GLY A 182 6.31 11.18 -33.78
C GLY A 182 6.24 11.72 -32.35
N LYS A 183 5.15 12.39 -31.93
CA LYS A 183 4.99 12.80 -30.53
C LYS A 183 4.42 11.65 -29.67
N PRO A 184 5.09 11.28 -28.56
CA PRO A 184 4.59 10.25 -27.67
C PRO A 184 3.38 10.75 -26.87
N TYR A 185 2.51 9.84 -26.49
CA TYR A 185 1.35 10.07 -25.65
C TYR A 185 1.13 8.92 -24.68
N TRP A 186 0.51 9.23 -23.55
CA TRP A 186 0.12 8.23 -22.58
C TRP A 186 -1.22 7.62 -22.95
N ILE A 187 -1.26 6.29 -23.00
CA ILE A 187 -2.52 5.53 -23.04
C ILE A 187 -2.98 5.31 -21.60
N ILE A 188 -2.06 4.83 -20.76
CA ILE A 188 -2.24 4.67 -19.32
C ILE A 188 -1.09 5.45 -18.66
N GLU A 189 -1.43 6.52 -17.96
CA GLU A 189 -0.44 7.29 -17.20
C GLU A 189 0.04 6.47 -16.00
N GLY A 190 1.36 6.40 -15.80
CA GLY A 190 1.91 5.89 -14.55
C GLY A 190 1.55 6.85 -13.42
N ASN A 191 1.15 6.32 -12.28
CA ASN A 191 0.81 7.16 -11.14
C ASN A 191 1.88 7.04 -10.06
N GLU A 192 2.89 7.91 -10.15
CA GLU A 192 3.99 7.97 -9.20
C GLU A 192 3.54 8.38 -7.80
N ARG A 193 2.36 9.00 -7.63
CA ARG A 193 1.91 9.56 -6.34
C ARG A 193 0.77 8.78 -5.69
N GLN A 194 -0.14 8.21 -6.46
CA GLN A 194 -1.35 7.52 -5.96
C GLN A 194 -1.08 6.07 -5.52
N PHE A 195 0.12 5.54 -5.79
CA PHE A 195 0.51 4.17 -5.43
C PHE A 195 1.77 4.07 -4.55
N MET A 196 2.38 5.20 -4.16
CA MET A 196 3.36 5.19 -3.05
C MET A 196 2.68 4.81 -1.72
N GLU A 197 1.38 5.03 -1.62
CA GLU A 197 0.53 4.43 -0.59
C GLU A 197 0.14 2.99 -1.01
N HIS A 198 1.06 2.05 -0.81
CA HIS A 198 0.79 0.64 -0.49
C HIS A 198 0.10 -0.23 -1.56
N LEU A 199 0.71 -0.40 -2.73
CA LEU A 199 0.55 -1.66 -3.48
C LEU A 199 1.25 -2.78 -2.71
N SER A 200 0.62 -3.29 -1.65
CA SER A 200 1.16 -4.35 -0.78
C SER A 200 1.77 -5.49 -1.62
N ALA A 201 3.00 -5.89 -1.28
CA ALA A 201 3.66 -7.03 -1.90
C ALA A 201 2.92 -8.35 -1.64
N ASN A 202 2.01 -8.38 -0.65
CA ASN A 202 1.22 -9.53 -0.24
C ASN A 202 -0.03 -9.78 -1.10
N ARG A 203 -0.15 -9.13 -2.27
CA ARG A 203 -1.28 -9.33 -3.18
C ARG A 203 -1.04 -10.54 -4.06
N TYR A 204 -2.06 -11.38 -4.20
CA TYR A 204 -2.06 -12.52 -5.11
C TYR A 204 -2.86 -12.24 -6.37
N SER A 205 -3.95 -11.49 -6.24
CA SER A 205 -4.89 -11.23 -7.33
C SER A 205 -4.78 -9.78 -7.82
N PRO A 206 -4.89 -9.56 -9.14
CA PRO A 206 -4.89 -8.21 -9.69
C PRO A 206 -6.10 -7.41 -9.21
N PRO A 207 -5.95 -6.07 -9.09
CA PRO A 207 -7.08 -5.18 -8.81
C PRO A 207 -8.06 -5.15 -9.99
N ASP A 208 -9.24 -4.57 -9.77
CA ASP A 208 -10.18 -4.38 -10.87
C ASP A 208 -9.62 -3.45 -11.96
N VAL A 209 -9.89 -3.84 -13.20
CA VAL A 209 -9.42 -3.16 -14.39
C VAL A 209 -10.48 -2.16 -14.86
N LEU A 210 -10.06 -0.91 -15.06
CA LEU A 210 -10.90 0.12 -15.67
C LEU A 210 -11.26 -0.28 -17.11
N HIS A 211 -12.42 0.17 -17.61
CA HIS A 211 -12.92 -0.23 -18.93
C HIS A 211 -11.90 -0.02 -20.06
N ASP A 212 -11.25 1.14 -20.10
CA ASP A 212 -10.24 1.48 -21.10
C ASP A 212 -8.98 0.61 -21.00
N HIS A 213 -8.77 -0.06 -19.87
CA HIS A 213 -7.59 -0.88 -19.61
C HIS A 213 -7.82 -2.37 -19.91
N ILE A 214 -9.05 -2.79 -20.21
CA ILE A 214 -9.43 -4.20 -20.39
C ILE A 214 -8.59 -4.88 -21.47
N ILE A 215 -8.34 -4.22 -22.61
CA ILE A 215 -7.56 -4.81 -23.70
C ILE A 215 -6.14 -5.18 -23.25
N PHE A 216 -5.49 -4.35 -22.43
CA PHE A 216 -4.16 -4.62 -21.89
C PHE A 216 -4.18 -5.81 -20.94
N HIS A 217 -5.17 -5.87 -20.03
CA HIS A 217 -5.34 -7.02 -19.16
C HIS A 217 -5.52 -8.30 -19.97
N ARG A 218 -6.43 -8.31 -20.96
CA ARG A 218 -6.70 -9.49 -21.79
C ARG A 218 -5.48 -9.96 -22.57
N LEU A 219 -4.74 -9.03 -23.19
CA LEU A 219 -3.49 -9.36 -23.91
C LEU A 219 -2.43 -9.94 -22.97
N LEU A 220 -2.27 -9.39 -21.77
CA LEU A 220 -1.32 -9.88 -20.77
C LEU A 220 -1.78 -11.21 -20.14
N SER A 221 -3.08 -11.38 -19.94
CA SER A 221 -3.70 -12.62 -19.45
C SER A 221 -3.49 -13.80 -20.37
N MET A 222 -3.23 -13.58 -21.67
CA MET A 222 -2.80 -14.64 -22.57
C MET A 222 -1.49 -15.30 -22.10
N PHE A 223 -0.59 -14.57 -21.44
CA PHE A 223 0.65 -15.13 -20.93
C PHE A 223 0.47 -15.77 -19.54
N HIS A 224 -0.21 -15.09 -18.62
CA HIS A 224 -0.43 -15.58 -17.26
C HIS A 224 -1.72 -15.00 -16.67
N PRO A 225 -2.53 -15.77 -15.92
CA PRO A 225 -3.87 -15.35 -15.47
C PRO A 225 -3.89 -14.15 -14.51
N ARG A 226 -2.75 -13.75 -13.95
CA ARG A 226 -2.67 -12.69 -12.93
C ARG A 226 -1.74 -11.55 -13.34
N PRO A 227 -2.08 -10.81 -14.41
CA PRO A 227 -1.33 -9.63 -14.82
C PRO A 227 -1.75 -8.41 -14.01
N PHE A 228 -0.79 -7.59 -13.63
CA PHE A 228 -0.98 -6.29 -13.02
C PHE A 228 -0.55 -5.23 -14.02
N ILE A 229 -1.52 -4.42 -14.48
CA ILE A 229 -1.30 -3.35 -15.47
C ILE A 229 -0.41 -2.24 -14.91
N PHE A 230 -0.41 -2.06 -13.59
CA PHE A 230 0.51 -1.17 -12.89
C PHE A 230 1.49 -2.02 -12.10
N SER A 231 2.78 -1.91 -12.44
CA SER A 231 3.86 -2.50 -11.66
C SER A 231 3.95 -1.84 -10.28
N ARG A 232 4.43 -2.56 -9.26
CA ARG A 232 4.66 -1.98 -7.93
C ARG A 232 5.74 -0.90 -7.94
N PHE A 233 6.73 -1.03 -8.83
CA PHE A 233 7.86 -0.11 -8.91
C PHE A 233 7.93 0.53 -10.30
N PRO A 234 8.38 1.80 -10.40
CA PRO A 234 8.71 2.41 -11.67
C PRO A 234 9.73 1.58 -12.47
N PRO A 235 9.69 1.61 -13.80
CA PRO A 235 8.77 2.39 -14.63
C PRO A 235 7.34 1.81 -14.64
N GLN A 236 6.35 2.70 -14.83
CA GLN A 236 4.92 2.36 -14.88
C GLN A 236 4.26 2.95 -16.13
N GLY A 237 3.07 2.44 -16.43
CA GLY A 237 2.18 2.98 -17.44
C GLY A 237 2.42 2.43 -18.84
N THR A 238 1.56 2.85 -19.75
CA THR A 238 1.57 2.48 -21.16
C THR A 238 1.64 3.75 -21.99
N ALA A 239 2.66 3.83 -22.85
CA ALA A 239 2.87 4.97 -23.74
C ALA A 239 2.93 4.49 -25.18
N ALA A 240 2.50 5.35 -26.10
CA ALA A 240 2.50 5.08 -27.52
C ALA A 240 2.93 6.31 -28.32
N VAL A 241 3.22 6.08 -29.60
CA VAL A 241 3.53 7.12 -30.59
C VAL A 241 2.93 6.71 -31.92
N VAL A 242 2.27 7.65 -32.59
CA VAL A 242 1.87 7.47 -34.00
C VAL A 242 3.13 7.67 -34.84
N ARG A 243 3.62 6.62 -35.48
CA ARG A 243 4.84 6.67 -36.31
C ARG A 243 4.57 7.13 -37.74
N ALA A 244 3.39 6.80 -38.26
CA ALA A 244 2.95 7.19 -39.59
C ALA A 244 1.42 7.18 -39.68
N ARG A 245 0.90 7.93 -40.66
CA ARG A 245 -0.53 7.98 -40.99
C ARG A 245 -0.70 7.93 -42.50
N HIS A 246 -1.66 7.13 -42.96
CA HIS A 246 -2.07 7.08 -44.36
C HIS A 246 -3.60 7.07 -44.44
N GLY A 247 -4.20 8.23 -44.75
CA GLY A 247 -5.65 8.41 -44.61
C GLY A 247 -6.09 8.19 -43.17
N SER A 248 -7.03 7.26 -42.95
CA SER A 248 -7.49 6.83 -41.62
C SER A 248 -6.68 5.71 -40.98
N LEU A 249 -5.70 5.13 -41.68
CA LEU A 249 -4.80 4.12 -41.09
C LEU A 249 -3.69 4.78 -40.28
N LEU A 250 -3.51 4.30 -39.05
CA LEU A 250 -2.49 4.72 -38.11
C LEU A 250 -1.51 3.58 -37.85
N ASP A 251 -0.22 3.85 -37.97
CA ASP A 251 0.86 2.96 -37.52
C ASP A 251 1.31 3.42 -36.13
N ILE A 252 0.90 2.67 -35.10
CA ILE A 252 1.12 3.01 -33.70
C ILE A 252 2.17 2.06 -33.12
N TYR A 253 3.17 2.65 -32.48
CA TYR A 253 4.17 1.92 -31.70
C TYR A 253 3.96 2.19 -30.22
N PHE A 254 4.09 1.18 -29.38
CA PHE A 254 3.77 1.30 -27.97
C PHE A 254 4.68 0.47 -27.07
N ARG A 255 4.70 0.85 -25.80
CA ARG A 255 5.28 0.08 -24.70
C ARG A 255 4.26 -0.10 -23.59
N ILE A 256 4.30 -1.24 -22.92
CA ILE A 256 3.51 -1.52 -21.71
C ILE A 256 4.48 -1.93 -20.60
N HIS A 257 4.38 -1.26 -19.45
CA HIS A 257 4.97 -1.73 -18.20
C HIS A 257 3.90 -2.45 -17.39
N ALA A 258 4.13 -3.72 -17.10
CA ALA A 258 3.23 -4.57 -16.34
C ALA A 258 4.04 -5.59 -15.54
N GLU A 259 3.43 -6.19 -14.54
CA GLU A 259 4.02 -7.28 -13.75
C GLU A 259 3.07 -8.46 -13.65
N PHE A 260 3.60 -9.63 -13.31
CA PHE A 260 2.84 -10.85 -13.10
C PHE A 260 3.11 -11.38 -11.71
N GLN A 261 2.07 -11.79 -11.01
CA GLN A 261 2.20 -12.52 -9.76
C GLN A 261 2.08 -14.02 -10.08
N LEU A 262 3.14 -14.80 -9.82
CA LEU A 262 3.23 -16.21 -10.21
C LEU A 262 2.86 -17.21 -9.10
N ASN A 263 3.06 -16.88 -7.82
CA ASN A 263 2.78 -17.80 -6.70
C ASN A 263 1.32 -17.74 -6.24
N THR A 264 0.80 -18.84 -5.72
CA THR A 264 -0.48 -18.86 -4.98
C THR A 264 -0.22 -19.29 -3.54
N PRO A 265 -1.11 -18.94 -2.59
CA PRO A 265 -1.00 -19.47 -1.23
C PRO A 265 -0.91 -21.01 -1.25
N PRO A 266 -0.06 -21.62 -0.40
CA PRO A 266 0.60 -21.04 0.76
C PRO A 266 1.94 -20.33 0.48
N TYR A 267 2.44 -20.35 -0.75
CA TYR A 267 3.72 -19.72 -1.09
C TYR A 267 3.62 -18.20 -1.10
N HIS A 268 4.60 -17.51 -0.53
CA HIS A 268 4.68 -16.04 -0.58
C HIS A 268 4.62 -15.51 -2.02
N PRO A 269 4.08 -14.30 -2.26
CA PRO A 269 4.01 -13.74 -3.60
C PRO A 269 5.37 -13.66 -4.29
N PHE A 270 5.43 -14.30 -5.47
CA PHE A 270 6.56 -14.17 -6.39
C PHE A 270 6.14 -13.33 -7.57
N TRP A 271 6.90 -12.30 -7.86
CA TRP A 271 6.57 -11.30 -8.87
C TRP A 271 7.59 -11.33 -10.00
N TYR A 272 7.10 -11.47 -11.22
CA TYR A 272 7.89 -11.34 -12.43
C TYR A 272 7.51 -10.05 -13.16
N THR A 273 8.48 -9.14 -13.28
CA THR A 273 8.29 -7.85 -13.95
C THR A 273 9.24 -7.79 -15.15
N PRO A 274 8.76 -8.03 -16.38
CA PRO A 274 9.58 -7.84 -17.57
C PRO A 274 9.99 -6.36 -17.70
N ALA A 275 11.11 -6.09 -18.38
CA ALA A 275 11.61 -4.72 -18.56
C ALA A 275 10.59 -3.81 -19.26
N LEU A 276 9.91 -4.33 -20.28
CA LEU A 276 8.71 -3.79 -20.93
C LEU A 276 8.19 -4.80 -21.94
N PHE A 277 6.92 -4.69 -22.29
CA PHE A 277 6.40 -5.20 -23.56
C PHE A 277 6.50 -4.10 -24.61
N GLN A 278 7.06 -4.42 -25.76
CA GLN A 278 7.13 -3.56 -26.92
C GLN A 278 6.12 -4.06 -27.95
N GLY A 279 5.42 -3.15 -28.62
CA GLY A 279 4.48 -3.55 -29.65
C GLY A 279 4.25 -2.51 -30.72
N ARG A 280 3.64 -3.00 -31.80
CA ARG A 280 3.22 -2.21 -32.95
C ARG A 280 1.86 -2.71 -33.39
N LEU A 281 0.98 -1.77 -33.75
CA LEU A 281 -0.28 -2.07 -34.37
C LEU A 281 -0.58 -1.12 -35.52
N ILE A 282 -1.29 -1.60 -36.53
CA ILE A 282 -1.78 -0.79 -37.64
C ILE A 282 -3.30 -0.91 -37.64
N ILE A 283 -3.98 0.19 -37.37
CA ILE A 283 -5.43 0.23 -37.13
C ILE A 283 -6.05 1.44 -37.83
N ARG A 284 -7.32 1.34 -38.22
CA ARG A 284 -8.12 2.51 -38.60
C ARG A 284 -8.49 3.35 -37.37
N ASP A 285 -8.54 4.67 -37.53
CA ASP A 285 -8.91 5.60 -36.46
C ASP A 285 -10.36 5.44 -35.96
N ASP A 286 -11.24 4.86 -36.76
CA ASP A 286 -12.59 4.44 -36.38
C ASP A 286 -12.66 3.03 -35.76
N THR A 287 -11.52 2.34 -35.64
CA THR A 287 -11.39 0.95 -35.15
C THR A 287 -12.14 -0.12 -35.94
N SER A 288 -12.57 0.20 -37.18
CA SER A 288 -13.26 -0.76 -38.04
C SER A 288 -12.38 -1.92 -38.51
N GLU A 289 -11.05 -1.72 -38.52
CA GLU A 289 -10.09 -2.69 -39.05
C GLU A 289 -8.77 -2.59 -38.29
N LEU A 290 -8.23 -3.75 -37.89
CA LEU A 290 -6.88 -3.91 -37.35
C LEU A 290 -6.07 -4.80 -38.30
N THR A 291 -5.20 -4.19 -39.09
CA THR A 291 -4.45 -4.88 -40.14
C THR A 291 -3.20 -5.58 -39.62
N TYR A 292 -2.61 -5.06 -38.54
CA TYR A 292 -1.39 -5.61 -37.96
C TYR A 292 -1.40 -5.45 -36.44
N PHE A 293 -0.94 -6.48 -35.73
CA PHE A 293 -0.65 -6.41 -34.31
C PHE A 293 0.53 -7.34 -33.98
N HIS A 294 1.51 -6.82 -33.25
CA HIS A 294 2.60 -7.60 -32.70
C HIS A 294 3.04 -6.98 -31.37
N MET A 295 3.24 -7.83 -30.36
CA MET A 295 3.71 -7.44 -29.03
C MET A 295 4.65 -8.51 -28.50
N TYR A 296 5.78 -8.11 -27.94
CA TYR A 296 6.81 -9.01 -27.45
C TYR A 296 7.62 -8.37 -26.31
N VAL A 297 8.32 -9.19 -25.53
CA VAL A 297 9.34 -8.70 -24.60
C VAL A 297 10.67 -8.68 -25.36
N PRO A 298 11.34 -7.52 -25.50
CA PRO A 298 12.64 -7.45 -26.18
C PRO A 298 13.67 -8.34 -25.48
N ASN A 299 14.44 -9.10 -26.26
CA ASN A 299 15.42 -10.08 -25.76
C ASN A 299 16.85 -9.77 -26.22
N GLU A 300 17.11 -8.60 -26.83
CA GLU A 300 18.45 -8.26 -27.32
C GLU A 300 19.44 -7.95 -26.19
N LYS A 301 18.94 -7.66 -24.99
CA LYS A 301 19.74 -7.47 -23.77
C LYS A 301 19.52 -8.62 -22.81
N ARG A 302 20.59 -9.07 -22.18
CA ARG A 302 20.53 -10.07 -21.10
C ARG A 302 19.69 -9.48 -19.97
N LEU A 303 18.62 -10.18 -19.59
CA LEU A 303 17.83 -9.86 -18.41
C LEU A 303 18.71 -10.01 -17.17
N ASN A 304 18.74 -8.99 -16.32
CA ASN A 304 19.10 -9.16 -14.92
C ASN A 304 17.88 -9.82 -14.25
N VAL A 305 17.84 -11.15 -14.23
CA VAL A 305 17.02 -11.90 -13.28
C VAL A 305 17.79 -12.00 -11.96
#